data_AF-A0A538N359-F1
#
_entry.id   AF-A0A538N359-F1
#
_cell.length_a   1.000
_cell.length_b   1.000
_cell.length_c   1.000
_cell.angle_alpha   90.00
_cell.angle_beta   90.00
_cell.angle_gamma   90.00
#
_symmetry.space_group_name_H-M   'P 1'
#
loop_
_entity.id
_entity.type
_entity.pdbx_description
1 polymer ?
#
loop_
_entity_poly.entity_id
_entity_poly.type
_entity_poly.pdbx_seq_one_letter_code
_entity_poly.pdbx_strand_id
1 'polypeptide(L)'
;MSFTGLVKALFLPALAGAALAAPLLGATPASAATCQADPYNGVCVATTSYTVNTKVAVQRTPKTGNVSRYVAAGSAVAVLCKVTNGGTADGLTSTTWDAIVGGGWVYNAYVNVSPYTRVCGTAGPAVTYSATAYPWQAVDTFVSDGHGYYQGECVSFAAWAVRTDGRAHTKSPDFMMNDYQWTGAYVDATPHAGDVAQWDAGRNGAGSSGHVAYVTAVNADGSVTVNEFNWGNFHRFNVRTFAPNTPSRYLHF
;
A
#
# COMPACT_ATOMS: atom_id res chain seq x y z
N MET A 1 -49.81 -26.34 -73.62
CA MET A 1 -48.92 -25.16 -73.77
C MET A 1 -47.89 -25.24 -72.66
N SER A 2 -46.79 -25.99 -72.74
CA SER A 2 -45.59 -25.97 -73.60
C SER A 2 -44.66 -24.75 -73.39
N PHE A 3 -43.39 -25.11 -73.11
CA PHE A 3 -42.11 -24.41 -73.28
C PHE A 3 -41.45 -23.66 -72.09
N THR A 4 -40.50 -24.38 -71.45
CA THR A 4 -39.04 -24.14 -71.35
C THR A 4 -38.45 -22.79 -70.94
N GLY A 5 -37.41 -22.87 -70.11
CA GLY A 5 -36.35 -21.86 -70.07
C GLY A 5 -35.25 -22.13 -69.03
N LEU A 6 -34.30 -23.01 -69.36
CA LEU A 6 -33.01 -23.14 -68.68
C LEU A 6 -32.15 -21.90 -69.03
N VAL A 7 -31.54 -21.22 -68.05
CA VAL A 7 -30.31 -20.45 -68.30
C VAL A 7 -29.30 -20.75 -67.19
N LYS A 8 -28.26 -21.45 -67.62
CA LYS A 8 -26.99 -21.66 -66.95
C LYS A 8 -26.08 -20.50 -67.38
N ALA A 9 -25.58 -19.70 -66.44
CA ALA A 9 -24.52 -18.73 -66.72
C ALA A 9 -23.31 -19.03 -65.82
N LEU A 10 -22.23 -19.44 -66.49
CA LEU A 10 -20.87 -19.56 -66.00
C LEU A 10 -20.20 -18.16 -65.86
N PHE A 11 -18.97 -18.18 -65.34
CA PHE A 11 -17.91 -17.15 -65.34
C PHE A 11 -17.91 -16.21 -64.12
N LEU A 12 -16.83 -15.93 -63.39
CA LEU A 12 -15.39 -16.28 -63.39
C LEU A 12 -14.85 -15.91 -61.98
N PRO A 13 -13.66 -16.37 -61.56
CA PRO A 13 -13.15 -16.20 -60.20
C PRO A 13 -12.59 -14.79 -59.99
N ALA A 14 -13.04 -14.10 -58.96
CA ALA A 14 -12.39 -12.87 -58.50
C ALA A 14 -11.31 -13.24 -57.47
N LEU A 15 -10.08 -13.01 -57.92
CA LEU A 15 -8.80 -13.13 -57.26
C LEU A 15 -8.79 -12.78 -55.77
N ALA A 16 -8.16 -13.67 -55.00
CA ALA A 16 -7.69 -13.45 -53.65
C ALA A 16 -6.72 -12.25 -53.61
N GLY A 17 -7.23 -11.10 -53.18
CA GLY A 17 -6.42 -9.99 -52.69
C GLY A 17 -6.05 -10.26 -51.24
N ALA A 18 -4.96 -11.01 -51.02
CA ALA A 18 -4.30 -11.06 -49.72
C ALA A 18 -3.71 -9.67 -49.44
N ALA A 19 -4.47 -8.82 -48.77
CA ALA A 19 -3.91 -7.64 -48.14
C ALA A 19 -2.98 -8.13 -47.02
N LEU A 20 -1.69 -8.18 -47.33
CA LEU A 20 -0.62 -8.21 -46.36
C LEU A 20 -0.74 -6.93 -45.52
N ALA A 21 -1.54 -7.01 -44.46
CA ALA A 21 -1.41 -6.09 -43.34
C ALA A 21 -0.02 -6.35 -42.76
N ALA A 22 0.95 -5.54 -43.18
CA ALA A 22 2.21 -5.43 -42.48
C ALA A 22 1.86 -5.20 -41.00
N PRO A 23 2.41 -5.98 -40.06
CA PRO A 23 2.26 -5.63 -38.67
C PRO A 23 2.95 -4.28 -38.52
N LEU A 24 2.14 -3.23 -38.36
CA LEU A 24 2.58 -2.02 -37.69
C LEU A 24 3.31 -2.54 -36.46
N LEU A 25 4.61 -2.28 -36.41
CA LEU A 25 5.45 -2.47 -35.24
C LEU A 25 4.73 -1.77 -34.11
N GLY A 26 3.87 -2.52 -33.41
CA GLY A 26 3.25 -2.09 -32.19
C GLY A 26 4.44 -1.75 -31.33
N ALA A 27 4.57 -0.46 -31.00
CA ALA A 27 5.39 -0.06 -29.89
C ALA A 27 5.01 -1.03 -28.78
N THR A 28 5.94 -1.92 -28.44
CA THR A 28 5.84 -2.74 -27.24
C THR A 28 5.35 -1.78 -26.15
N PRO A 29 4.24 -2.06 -25.46
CA PRO A 29 3.83 -1.20 -24.37
C PRO A 29 5.08 -1.03 -23.52
N ALA A 30 5.53 0.22 -23.37
CA ALA A 30 6.63 0.54 -22.49
C ALA A 30 6.33 -0.23 -21.21
N SER A 31 7.19 -1.19 -20.87
CA SER A 31 7.06 -2.01 -19.67
C SER A 31 6.60 -1.05 -18.59
N ALA A 32 5.37 -1.24 -18.11
CA ALA A 32 4.87 -0.46 -16.99
C ALA A 32 5.92 -0.69 -15.92
N ALA A 33 6.75 0.32 -15.65
CA ALA A 33 7.74 0.23 -14.61
C ALA A 33 6.94 -0.16 -13.38
N THR A 34 7.16 -1.37 -12.88
CA THR A 34 6.48 -1.89 -11.70
C THR A 34 6.83 -0.95 -10.58
N CYS A 35 5.95 0.02 -10.33
CA CYS A 35 6.21 1.04 -9.35
C CYS A 35 6.44 0.33 -8.02
N GLN A 36 7.43 0.79 -7.27
CA GLN A 36 7.69 0.21 -5.97
C GLN A 36 6.99 1.06 -4.92
N ALA A 37 6.23 0.42 -4.04
CA ALA A 37 5.51 1.11 -2.99
C ALA A 37 6.48 1.62 -1.92
N ASP A 38 6.36 2.89 -1.54
CA ASP A 38 6.96 3.42 -0.31
C ASP A 38 6.38 2.65 0.89
N PRO A 39 7.22 2.05 1.76
CA PRO A 39 6.75 1.20 2.84
C PRO A 39 5.96 1.92 3.94
N TYR A 40 5.98 3.26 3.98
CA TYR A 40 5.25 4.04 4.97
C TYR A 40 3.90 4.54 4.46
N ASN A 41 3.77 4.79 3.15
CA ASN A 41 2.58 5.46 2.65
C ASN A 41 2.05 4.90 1.32
N GLY A 42 2.64 3.83 0.81
CA GLY A 42 2.19 3.12 -0.40
C GLY A 42 2.32 3.91 -1.70
N VAL A 43 2.96 5.09 -1.67
CA VAL A 43 3.15 5.92 -2.85
C VAL A 43 4.13 5.24 -3.79
N CYS A 44 3.78 5.16 -5.07
CA CYS A 44 4.68 4.68 -6.12
C CYS A 44 5.96 5.54 -6.17
N VAL A 45 7.12 4.92 -6.03
CA VAL A 45 8.41 5.62 -6.07
C VAL A 45 9.36 5.01 -7.10
N ALA A 46 10.18 5.87 -7.68
CA ALA A 46 11.34 5.46 -8.46
C ALA A 46 12.44 4.92 -7.53
N THR A 47 13.21 3.95 -8.01
CA THR A 47 14.27 3.30 -7.24
C THR A 47 15.62 3.52 -7.88
N THR A 48 16.65 3.63 -7.05
CA THR A 48 18.04 3.71 -7.51
C THR A 48 18.82 2.53 -6.94
N SER A 49 19.56 1.83 -7.79
CA SER A 49 20.42 0.72 -7.37
C SER A 49 21.75 1.21 -6.82
N TYR A 50 22.12 0.68 -5.66
CA TYR A 50 23.38 0.96 -4.98
C TYR A 50 24.12 -0.34 -4.66
N THR A 51 25.43 -0.29 -4.63
CA THR A 51 26.27 -1.43 -4.25
C THR A 51 26.39 -1.51 -2.73
N VAL A 52 26.28 -2.73 -2.23
CA VAL A 52 26.47 -3.06 -0.82
C VAL A 52 27.97 -3.19 -0.51
N ASN A 53 28.45 -2.44 0.48
CA ASN A 53 29.89 -2.34 0.80
C ASN A 53 30.42 -3.55 1.57
N THR A 54 29.56 -4.19 2.36
CA THR A 54 29.88 -5.33 3.22
C THR A 54 28.65 -6.23 3.34
N LYS A 55 28.80 -7.48 3.80
CA LYS A 55 27.63 -8.33 4.06
C LYS A 55 26.67 -7.60 5.01
N VAL A 56 25.46 -7.32 4.54
CA VAL A 56 24.47 -6.53 5.29
C VAL A 56 23.28 -7.39 5.68
N ALA A 57 22.83 -7.24 6.91
CA ALA A 57 21.57 -7.80 7.38
C ALA A 57 20.42 -6.91 6.90
N VAL A 58 19.46 -7.51 6.20
CA VAL A 58 18.20 -6.84 5.86
C VAL A 58 17.23 -7.07 7.02
N GLN A 59 16.88 -6.00 7.71
CA GLN A 59 15.99 -6.02 8.86
C GLN A 59 14.53 -5.92 8.39
N ARG A 60 13.60 -6.50 9.16
CA ARG A 60 12.16 -6.35 8.89
C ARG A 60 11.66 -4.93 9.17
N THR A 61 12.33 -4.21 10.09
CA THR A 61 12.04 -2.81 10.46
C THR A 61 13.35 -2.03 10.52
N PRO A 62 13.38 -0.68 10.51
CA PRO A 62 14.60 0.11 10.56
C PRO A 62 15.25 0.13 11.96
N LYS A 63 15.57 -1.05 12.50
CA LYS A 63 16.32 -1.28 13.74
C LYS A 63 16.93 -2.68 13.69
N THR A 64 17.94 -2.93 14.51
CA THR A 64 18.56 -4.25 14.63
C THR A 64 17.68 -5.22 15.42
N GLY A 65 17.99 -6.52 15.31
CA GLY A 65 17.36 -7.59 16.09
C GLY A 65 16.20 -8.31 15.39
N ASN A 66 15.89 -8.00 14.13
CA ASN A 66 14.82 -8.65 13.39
C ASN A 66 15.19 -8.92 11.93
N VAL A 67 16.29 -9.65 11.76
CA VAL A 67 16.85 -10.01 10.46
C VAL A 67 15.85 -10.84 9.66
N SER A 68 15.61 -10.43 8.42
CA SER A 68 14.82 -11.17 7.43
C SER A 68 15.70 -12.02 6.52
N ARG A 69 16.80 -11.45 6.05
CA ARG A 69 17.78 -12.08 5.14
C ARG A 69 19.12 -11.34 5.20
N TYR A 70 20.11 -11.87 4.51
CA TYR A 70 21.40 -11.22 4.29
C TYR A 70 21.62 -10.93 2.81
N VAL A 71 22.32 -9.84 2.52
CA VAL A 71 22.82 -9.50 1.18
C VAL A 71 24.34 -9.48 1.21
N ALA A 72 24.98 -10.13 0.24
CA ALA A 72 26.43 -10.24 0.18
C ALA A 72 27.07 -8.91 -0.25
N ALA A 73 28.31 -8.69 0.19
CA ALA A 73 29.13 -7.57 -0.27
C ALA A 73 29.26 -7.59 -1.81
N GLY A 74 29.22 -6.42 -2.44
CA GLY A 74 29.26 -6.26 -3.90
C GLY A 74 27.91 -6.47 -4.60
N SER A 75 26.87 -6.95 -3.92
CA SER A 75 25.53 -7.07 -4.50
C SER A 75 24.89 -5.70 -4.71
N ALA A 76 24.04 -5.57 -5.73
CA ALA A 76 23.21 -4.39 -5.92
C ALA A 76 21.91 -4.51 -5.11
N VAL A 77 21.52 -3.42 -4.44
CA VAL A 77 20.20 -3.26 -3.80
C VAL A 77 19.54 -2.00 -4.38
N ALA A 78 18.31 -2.14 -4.84
CA ALA A 78 17.52 -0.98 -5.26
C ALA A 78 16.88 -0.34 -4.03
N VAL A 79 17.25 0.92 -3.75
CA VAL A 79 16.75 1.70 -2.62
C VAL A 79 15.53 2.50 -3.05
N LEU A 80 14.52 2.47 -2.18
CA LEU A 80 13.22 3.14 -2.32
C LEU A 80 13.27 4.55 -1.70
N CYS A 81 13.77 4.62 -0.47
CA CYS A 81 13.78 5.82 0.36
C CYS A 81 14.57 5.57 1.64
N LYS A 82 14.82 6.64 2.40
CA LYS A 82 15.48 6.61 3.71
C LYS A 82 14.57 7.08 4.84
N VAL A 83 14.81 6.57 6.03
CA VAL A 83 14.31 7.14 7.30
C VAL A 83 15.49 7.61 8.13
N THR A 84 15.29 8.63 8.98
CA THR A 84 16.36 9.20 9.85
C THR A 84 16.05 9.04 11.33
N ASN A 85 15.00 8.30 11.69
CA ASN A 85 14.50 8.07 13.04
C ASN A 85 14.51 6.57 13.41
N GLY A 86 15.31 5.75 12.73
CA GLY A 86 15.46 4.33 13.05
C GLY A 86 16.33 4.08 14.28
N GLY A 87 16.48 2.80 14.64
CA GLY A 87 17.42 2.38 15.68
C GLY A 87 18.88 2.49 15.25
N THR A 88 19.81 2.31 16.17
CA THR A 88 21.24 2.21 15.85
C THR A 88 21.63 0.76 15.50
N ALA A 89 22.77 0.60 14.82
CA ALA A 89 23.30 -0.70 14.44
C ALA A 89 24.82 -0.77 14.68
N ASP A 90 25.32 -1.92 15.13
CA ASP A 90 26.75 -2.28 15.12
C ASP A 90 27.70 -1.23 15.75
N GLY A 91 27.25 -0.60 16.84
CA GLY A 91 28.02 0.42 17.56
C GLY A 91 28.09 1.79 16.86
N LEU A 92 27.36 1.97 15.75
CA LEU A 92 27.26 3.22 15.01
C LEU A 92 26.14 4.11 15.59
N THR A 93 26.30 5.43 15.43
CA THR A 93 25.39 6.44 16.01
C THR A 93 24.31 6.92 15.05
N SER A 94 24.42 6.61 13.76
CA SER A 94 23.40 6.99 12.78
C SER A 94 22.08 6.29 13.08
N THR A 95 20.98 6.99 12.83
CA THR A 95 19.61 6.45 12.89
C THR A 95 19.03 6.29 11.48
N THR A 96 19.89 6.34 10.46
CA THR A 96 19.47 6.32 9.06
C THR A 96 19.41 4.90 8.51
N TRP A 97 18.26 4.55 7.94
CA TRP A 97 18.02 3.26 7.29
C TRP A 97 17.39 3.46 5.94
N ASP A 98 17.70 2.58 5.00
CA ASP A 98 17.18 2.62 3.64
C ASP A 98 16.24 1.44 3.40
N ALA A 99 15.04 1.73 2.93
CA ALA A 99 14.11 0.72 2.45
C ALA A 99 14.57 0.22 1.08
N ILE A 100 14.52 -1.10 0.85
CA ILE A 100 14.95 -1.70 -0.41
C ILE A 100 13.83 -2.47 -1.10
N VAL A 101 13.93 -2.56 -2.43
CA VAL A 101 13.09 -3.43 -3.27
C VAL A 101 13.19 -4.88 -2.78
N GLY A 102 12.06 -5.58 -2.80
CA GLY A 102 11.93 -6.90 -2.19
C GLY A 102 11.72 -6.84 -0.67
N GLY A 103 11.52 -5.65 -0.12
CA GLY A 103 11.13 -5.41 1.27
C GLY A 103 12.30 -5.47 2.25
N GLY A 104 12.09 -4.81 3.39
CA GLY A 104 13.04 -4.70 4.48
C GLY A 104 13.95 -3.48 4.40
N TRP A 105 14.80 -3.37 5.41
CA TRP A 105 15.60 -2.19 5.71
C TRP A 105 17.07 -2.57 5.84
N VAL A 106 17.94 -1.78 5.21
CA VAL A 106 19.39 -1.88 5.37
C VAL A 106 19.91 -0.62 6.04
N TYR A 107 20.92 -0.78 6.89
CA TYR A 107 21.50 0.36 7.58
C TYR A 107 22.31 1.21 6.59
N ASN A 108 22.10 2.52 6.61
CA ASN A 108 22.60 3.43 5.58
C ASN A 108 24.12 3.39 5.43
N ALA A 109 24.86 3.17 6.51
CA ALA A 109 26.33 3.09 6.46
C ALA A 109 26.88 1.93 5.60
N TYR A 110 26.07 0.92 5.28
CA TYR A 110 26.50 -0.27 4.52
C TYR A 110 26.17 -0.21 3.03
N VAL A 111 25.48 0.84 2.61
CA VAL A 111 25.09 1.05 1.22
C VAL A 111 25.54 2.47 0.87
N ASN A 112 26.34 2.67 -0.17
CA ASN A 112 26.83 4.02 -0.55
C ASN A 112 25.72 4.85 -1.20
N VAL A 113 24.67 5.12 -0.45
CA VAL A 113 23.45 5.79 -0.92
C VAL A 113 23.69 7.28 -1.10
N SER A 114 23.07 7.86 -2.13
CA SER A 114 23.13 9.30 -2.38
C SER A 114 22.53 10.07 -1.19
N PRO A 115 23.12 11.21 -0.77
CA PRO A 115 22.54 12.06 0.26
C PRO A 115 21.15 12.60 -0.16
N TYR A 116 20.90 12.69 -1.47
CA TYR A 116 19.63 13.12 -2.06
C TYR A 116 18.56 12.02 -2.13
N THR A 117 18.81 10.84 -1.56
CA THR A 117 17.80 9.78 -1.43
C THR A 117 16.58 10.34 -0.70
N ARG A 118 15.39 10.16 -1.30
CA ARG A 118 14.12 10.68 -0.77
C ARG A 118 13.81 10.10 0.60
N VAL A 119 13.09 10.86 1.43
CA VAL A 119 12.64 10.40 2.75
C VAL A 119 11.37 9.56 2.60
N CYS A 120 11.30 8.42 3.28
CA CYS A 120 10.09 7.58 3.28
C CYS A 120 8.92 8.34 3.91
N GLY A 121 7.70 8.00 3.53
CA GLY A 121 6.52 8.66 4.08
C GLY A 121 6.33 10.11 3.61
N THR A 122 7.24 10.67 2.81
CA THR A 122 7.03 11.98 2.15
C THR A 122 5.70 11.93 1.40
N ALA A 123 4.78 12.83 1.76
CA ALA A 123 3.42 12.83 1.26
C ALA A 123 3.40 12.71 -0.27
N GLY A 124 2.81 11.63 -0.77
CA GLY A 124 2.43 11.52 -2.17
C GLY A 124 1.13 12.27 -2.45
N PRO A 125 0.53 12.05 -3.63
CA PRO A 125 -0.79 12.59 -3.94
C PRO A 125 -1.79 12.30 -2.81
N ALA A 126 -2.74 13.22 -2.62
CA ALA A 126 -3.79 13.07 -1.63
C ALA A 126 -4.48 11.71 -1.78
N VAL A 127 -4.85 11.12 -0.63
CA VAL A 127 -5.64 9.89 -0.59
C VAL A 127 -6.89 10.05 -1.45
N THR A 128 -7.17 9.11 -2.36
CA THR A 128 -8.26 9.28 -3.34
C THR A 128 -9.58 8.62 -2.94
N TYR A 129 -9.65 7.91 -1.80
CA TYR A 129 -10.91 7.30 -1.37
C TYR A 129 -11.91 8.35 -0.87
N SER A 130 -13.19 8.09 -1.11
CA SER A 130 -14.30 8.88 -0.58
C SER A 130 -15.04 8.06 0.46
N ALA A 131 -15.07 8.47 1.74
CA ALA A 131 -15.76 7.73 2.80
C ALA A 131 -17.24 7.44 2.48
N THR A 132 -17.90 8.29 1.68
CA THR A 132 -19.27 8.09 1.22
C THR A 132 -19.44 6.93 0.23
N ALA A 133 -18.35 6.39 -0.31
CA ALA A 133 -18.36 5.20 -1.17
C ALA A 133 -18.27 3.89 -0.36
N TYR A 134 -18.16 3.95 0.96
CA TYR A 134 -18.21 2.75 1.81
C TYR A 134 -19.57 2.07 1.63
N PRO A 135 -19.64 0.79 1.20
CA PRO A 135 -20.90 0.17 0.78
C PRO A 135 -21.91 -0.06 1.90
N TRP A 136 -21.45 -0.08 3.16
CA TRP A 136 -22.24 -0.53 4.31
C TRP A 136 -22.44 0.57 5.35
N GLN A 137 -22.99 1.70 4.90
CA GLN A 137 -23.30 2.82 5.80
C GLN A 137 -24.48 2.47 6.71
N ALA A 138 -24.31 2.64 8.02
CA ALA A 138 -25.40 2.56 9.01
C ALA A 138 -26.20 1.24 9.00
N VAL A 139 -25.56 0.11 8.67
CA VAL A 139 -26.20 -1.21 8.66
C VAL A 139 -26.18 -1.80 10.06
N ASP A 140 -27.26 -1.71 10.83
CA ASP A 140 -27.31 -2.15 12.25
C ASP A 140 -27.46 -3.68 12.46
N THR A 141 -26.82 -4.47 11.59
CA THR A 141 -26.90 -5.94 11.61
C THR A 141 -25.52 -6.57 11.44
N PHE A 142 -25.29 -7.74 12.05
CA PHE A 142 -24.03 -8.47 11.96
C PHE A 142 -23.97 -9.33 10.69
N VAL A 143 -23.78 -8.67 9.54
CA VAL A 143 -23.60 -9.33 8.25
C VAL A 143 -22.13 -9.30 7.88
N SER A 144 -21.59 -10.43 7.41
CA SER A 144 -20.21 -10.49 6.94
C SER A 144 -19.99 -9.54 5.76
N ASP A 145 -18.85 -8.86 5.74
CA ASP A 145 -18.42 -7.97 4.66
C ASP A 145 -17.65 -8.71 3.54
N GLY A 146 -17.38 -10.00 3.72
CA GLY A 146 -16.64 -10.84 2.78
C GLY A 146 -15.11 -10.75 2.89
N HIS A 147 -14.58 -9.88 3.76
CA HIS A 147 -13.14 -9.63 3.96
C HIS A 147 -12.66 -10.02 5.38
N GLY A 148 -13.50 -10.75 6.11
CA GLY A 148 -13.19 -11.24 7.46
C GLY A 148 -13.78 -10.38 8.59
N TYR A 149 -14.66 -9.43 8.26
CA TYR A 149 -15.26 -8.50 9.23
C TYR A 149 -16.78 -8.45 9.12
N TYR A 150 -17.43 -7.78 10.07
CA TYR A 150 -18.84 -7.42 9.97
C TYR A 150 -19.01 -6.02 9.37
N GLN A 151 -20.04 -5.86 8.55
CA GLN A 151 -20.42 -4.60 7.94
C GLN A 151 -20.65 -3.50 8.97
N GLY A 152 -20.18 -2.28 8.71
CA GLY A 152 -20.36 -1.14 9.61
C GLY A 152 -19.39 -1.10 10.80
N GLU A 153 -18.56 -2.14 10.98
CA GLU A 153 -17.53 -2.17 12.03
C GLU A 153 -16.30 -1.34 11.66
N CYS A 154 -15.53 -0.92 12.69
CA CYS A 154 -14.31 -0.15 12.52
C CYS A 154 -13.30 -0.85 11.60
N VAL A 155 -13.11 -2.15 11.80
CA VAL A 155 -12.22 -3.02 11.01
C VAL A 155 -12.68 -3.16 9.55
N SER A 156 -13.98 -3.26 9.31
CA SER A 156 -14.53 -3.36 7.94
C SER A 156 -14.28 -2.06 7.16
N PHE A 157 -14.57 -0.92 7.78
CA PHE A 157 -14.32 0.39 7.17
C PHE A 157 -12.83 0.64 6.92
N ALA A 158 -11.98 0.41 7.92
CA ALA A 158 -10.54 0.65 7.79
C ALA A 158 -9.93 -0.24 6.70
N ALA A 159 -10.31 -1.53 6.64
CA ALA A 159 -9.84 -2.45 5.60
C ALA A 159 -10.29 -1.99 4.21
N TRP A 160 -11.57 -1.61 4.07
CA TRP A 160 -12.09 -1.09 2.82
C TRP A 160 -11.40 0.20 2.37
N ALA A 161 -11.12 1.13 3.30
CA ALA A 161 -10.42 2.38 2.99
C ALA A 161 -9.02 2.11 2.46
N VAL A 162 -8.23 1.26 3.13
CA VAL A 162 -6.91 0.80 2.63
C VAL A 162 -7.03 0.17 1.24
N ARG A 163 -8.01 -0.70 0.98
CA ARG A 163 -8.17 -1.31 -0.35
C ARG A 163 -8.56 -0.31 -1.47
N THR A 164 -9.11 0.85 -1.12
CA THR A 164 -9.73 1.78 -2.10
C THR A 164 -9.08 3.16 -2.15
N ASP A 165 -7.99 3.37 -1.42
CA ASP A 165 -7.32 4.67 -1.32
C ASP A 165 -6.46 5.05 -2.54
N GLY A 166 -6.29 4.12 -3.47
CA GLY A 166 -5.51 4.27 -4.69
C GLY A 166 -4.01 4.14 -4.47
N ARG A 167 -3.57 3.60 -3.33
CA ARG A 167 -2.16 3.40 -2.98
C ARG A 167 -1.75 1.95 -3.20
N ALA A 168 -0.46 1.76 -3.46
CA ALA A 168 0.12 0.44 -3.55
C ALA A 168 0.43 -0.07 -2.15
N HIS A 169 -0.18 -1.17 -1.74
CA HIS A 169 0.06 -1.80 -0.45
C HIS A 169 0.90 -3.06 -0.59
N THR A 170 1.82 -3.25 0.36
CA THR A 170 2.67 -4.44 0.47
C THR A 170 2.08 -5.51 1.37
N LYS A 171 1.02 -5.18 2.11
CA LYS A 171 0.23 -6.10 2.93
C LYS A 171 -1.26 -5.89 2.71
N SER A 172 -2.02 -6.99 2.68
CA SER A 172 -3.48 -6.91 2.66
C SER A 172 -4.03 -6.60 4.06
N PRO A 173 -5.07 -5.76 4.21
CA PRO A 173 -5.76 -5.53 5.48
C PRO A 173 -6.82 -6.60 5.79
N ASP A 174 -7.00 -7.63 4.96
CA ASP A 174 -8.10 -8.59 5.10
C ASP A 174 -7.78 -9.72 6.09
N PHE A 175 -8.82 -10.27 6.73
CA PHE A 175 -8.76 -11.45 7.60
C PHE A 175 -7.76 -11.35 8.78
N MET A 176 -7.53 -10.14 9.31
CA MET A 176 -6.62 -9.88 10.44
C MET A 176 -7.24 -10.11 11.84
N MET A 177 -8.41 -10.76 11.91
CA MET A 177 -9.19 -10.93 13.15
C MET A 177 -9.58 -9.57 13.79
N ASN A 178 -9.62 -9.49 15.12
CA ASN A 178 -10.04 -8.28 15.82
C ASN A 178 -8.99 -7.16 15.68
N ASP A 179 -9.48 -5.92 15.74
CA ASP A 179 -8.73 -4.67 15.67
C ASP A 179 -7.38 -4.67 16.41
N TYR A 180 -7.29 -5.06 17.68
CA TYR A 180 -6.02 -5.06 18.44
C TYR A 180 -4.96 -6.05 17.92
N GLN A 181 -5.36 -7.02 17.10
CA GLN A 181 -4.50 -8.07 16.54
C GLN A 181 -3.92 -7.68 15.17
N TRP A 182 -4.43 -6.60 14.56
CA TRP A 182 -3.95 -6.13 13.28
C TRP A 182 -2.47 -5.77 13.33
N THR A 183 -1.78 -6.03 12.22
CA THR A 183 -0.38 -5.68 12.01
C THR A 183 -0.22 -5.09 10.62
N GLY A 184 0.66 -4.09 10.45
CA GLY A 184 1.03 -3.57 9.14
C GLY A 184 2.16 -4.36 8.47
N ALA A 185 2.58 -3.93 7.28
CA ALA A 185 3.89 -4.21 6.72
C ALA A 185 4.99 -3.59 7.62
N TYR A 186 4.69 -2.43 8.18
CA TYR A 186 5.46 -1.76 9.22
C TYR A 186 4.53 -1.25 10.33
N VAL A 187 5.05 -1.07 11.55
CA VAL A 187 4.31 -0.54 12.70
C VAL A 187 5.22 0.36 13.51
N ASP A 188 4.82 1.61 13.71
CA ASP A 188 5.49 2.55 14.61
C ASP A 188 4.52 3.56 15.25
N ALA A 189 5.08 4.62 15.85
CA ALA A 189 4.33 5.71 16.48
C ALA A 189 4.22 6.97 15.60
N THR A 190 4.71 6.93 14.37
CA THR A 190 4.79 8.06 13.44
C THR A 190 3.65 7.96 12.42
N PRO A 191 2.62 8.81 12.51
CA PRO A 191 1.49 8.74 11.58
C PRO A 191 1.86 9.23 10.18
N HIS A 192 1.21 8.66 9.18
CA HIS A 192 1.16 9.13 7.80
C HIS A 192 -0.28 9.02 7.28
N ALA A 193 -0.65 9.91 6.35
CA ALA A 193 -1.87 9.71 5.58
C ALA A 193 -1.77 8.40 4.79
N GLY A 194 -2.79 7.53 4.89
CA GLY A 194 -2.74 6.16 4.38
C GLY A 194 -2.64 5.08 5.45
N ASP A 195 -2.23 5.44 6.67
CA ASP A 195 -2.06 4.48 7.75
C ASP A 195 -3.39 4.06 8.38
N VAL A 196 -3.35 2.99 9.18
CA VAL A 196 -4.40 2.67 10.14
C VAL A 196 -3.91 2.99 11.54
N ALA A 197 -4.58 3.95 12.19
CA ALA A 197 -4.43 4.20 13.62
C ALA A 197 -5.10 3.05 14.40
N GLN A 198 -4.37 2.42 15.33
CA GLN A 198 -4.86 1.28 16.11
C GLN A 198 -4.82 1.58 17.60
N TRP A 199 -5.89 1.29 18.32
CA TRP A 199 -5.98 1.37 19.78
C TRP A 199 -6.03 -0.02 20.40
N ASP A 200 -5.24 -0.21 21.45
CA ASP A 200 -5.44 -1.33 22.38
C ASP A 200 -6.79 -1.23 23.08
N ALA A 201 -7.28 -2.38 23.56
CA ALA A 201 -8.47 -2.47 24.39
C ALA A 201 -8.46 -1.44 25.54
N GLY A 202 -9.53 -0.66 25.65
CA GLY A 202 -9.71 0.35 26.70
C GLY A 202 -8.87 1.63 26.56
N ARG A 203 -7.98 1.74 25.58
CA ARG A 203 -7.07 2.89 25.48
C ARG A 203 -7.79 4.13 24.94
N ASN A 204 -7.71 5.23 25.68
CA ASN A 204 -8.24 6.55 25.26
C ASN A 204 -9.70 6.49 24.75
N GLY A 205 -10.54 5.68 25.39
CA GLY A 205 -11.97 5.52 25.05
C GLY A 205 -12.29 4.41 24.06
N ALA A 206 -11.30 3.63 23.62
CA ALA A 206 -11.53 2.43 22.81
C ALA A 206 -12.29 1.35 23.58
N GLY A 207 -13.04 0.52 22.86
CA GLY A 207 -13.84 -0.57 23.45
C GLY A 207 -12.98 -1.71 24.01
N SER A 208 -13.62 -2.77 24.51
CA SER A 208 -12.92 -3.94 25.06
C SER A 208 -12.13 -4.74 24.03
N SER A 209 -12.46 -4.59 22.75
CA SER A 209 -11.68 -5.18 21.65
C SER A 209 -10.54 -4.24 21.21
N GLY A 210 -10.69 -2.92 21.37
CA GLY A 210 -9.76 -1.94 20.84
C GLY A 210 -10.49 -0.96 19.93
N HIS A 211 -9.75 -0.39 18.97
CA HIS A 211 -10.34 0.28 17.81
C HIS A 211 -9.34 0.38 16.65
N VAL A 212 -9.82 0.56 15.42
CA VAL A 212 -9.01 1.00 14.28
C VAL A 212 -9.69 2.12 13.49
N ALA A 213 -8.90 3.04 12.96
CA ALA A 213 -9.35 4.15 12.13
C ALA A 213 -8.37 4.42 11.00
N TYR A 214 -8.87 4.85 9.84
CA TYR A 214 -8.03 5.18 8.69
C TYR A 214 -7.52 6.62 8.78
N VAL A 215 -6.21 6.82 8.67
CA VAL A 215 -5.55 8.13 8.74
C VAL A 215 -5.67 8.85 7.40
N THR A 216 -6.43 9.93 7.40
CA THR A 216 -6.65 10.75 6.20
C THR A 216 -5.63 11.87 6.04
N ALA A 217 -5.13 12.41 7.17
CA ALA A 217 -4.15 13.48 7.17
C ALA A 217 -3.30 13.48 8.44
N VAL A 218 -2.07 13.95 8.29
CA VAL A 218 -1.23 14.45 9.39
C VAL A 218 -1.07 15.94 9.14
N ASN A 219 -1.64 16.74 10.04
CA ASN A 219 -1.75 18.18 9.91
C ASN A 219 -0.40 18.85 10.21
N ALA A 220 -0.26 20.11 9.78
CA ALA A 220 0.98 20.86 9.97
C ALA A 220 1.38 21.05 11.45
N ASP A 221 0.42 21.01 12.36
CA ASP A 221 0.62 21.06 13.81
C ASP A 221 0.95 19.70 14.44
N GLY A 222 1.04 18.64 13.63
CA GLY A 222 1.30 17.26 14.05
C GLY A 222 0.06 16.50 14.51
N SER A 223 -1.13 17.11 14.53
CA SER A 223 -2.37 16.39 14.81
C SER A 223 -2.74 15.44 13.67
N VAL A 224 -3.51 14.40 13.99
CA VAL A 224 -3.86 13.34 13.04
C VAL A 224 -5.36 13.35 12.84
N THR A 225 -5.80 13.44 11.58
CA THR A 225 -7.21 13.36 11.20
C THR A 225 -7.52 11.96 10.67
N VAL A 226 -8.52 11.33 11.25
CA VAL A 226 -8.98 9.99 10.88
C VAL A 226 -10.44 9.96 10.48
N ASN A 227 -10.73 9.02 9.59
CA ASN A 227 -12.06 8.57 9.26
C ASN A 227 -12.26 7.19 9.88
N GLU A 228 -13.40 6.97 10.51
CA GLU A 228 -13.67 5.72 11.22
C GLU A 228 -15.16 5.39 11.23
N PHE A 229 -15.47 4.15 11.60
CA PHE A 229 -16.82 3.70 11.88
C PHE A 229 -16.89 3.11 13.29
N ASN A 230 -18.08 3.13 13.87
CA ASN A 230 -18.37 2.49 15.15
C ASN A 230 -17.59 3.05 16.36
N TRP A 231 -17.12 4.31 16.28
CA TRP A 231 -16.57 5.01 17.43
C TRP A 231 -17.69 5.74 18.19
N GLY A 232 -18.10 5.19 19.33
CA GLY A 232 -19.14 5.76 20.20
C GLY A 232 -20.58 5.64 19.69
N ASN A 233 -20.80 5.67 18.37
CA ASN A 233 -22.10 5.49 17.73
C ASN A 233 -22.12 4.20 16.91
N PHE A 234 -23.05 3.31 17.24
CA PHE A 234 -23.16 1.98 16.63
C PHE A 234 -23.23 2.06 15.10
N HIS A 235 -22.24 1.49 14.41
CA HIS A 235 -22.15 1.39 12.95
C HIS A 235 -22.28 2.73 12.19
N ARG A 236 -21.93 3.86 12.83
CA ARG A 236 -21.95 5.18 12.18
C ARG A 236 -20.54 5.66 11.85
N PHE A 237 -20.46 6.41 10.76
CA PHE A 237 -19.26 7.13 10.36
C PHE A 237 -18.94 8.25 11.35
N ASN A 238 -17.65 8.47 11.58
CA ASN A 238 -17.14 9.57 12.36
C ASN A 238 -15.83 10.10 11.77
N VAL A 239 -15.57 11.38 11.98
CA VAL A 239 -14.30 12.03 11.66
C VAL A 239 -13.74 12.60 12.96
N ARG A 240 -12.49 12.28 13.29
CA ARG A 240 -11.82 12.82 14.47
C ARG A 240 -10.46 13.39 14.11
N THR A 241 -10.06 14.41 14.86
CA THR A 241 -8.69 14.91 14.88
C THR A 241 -8.16 14.84 16.31
N PHE A 242 -6.97 14.30 16.50
CA PHE A 242 -6.36 14.10 17.82
C PHE A 242 -4.83 14.20 17.79
N ALA A 243 -4.21 14.23 18.97
CA ALA A 243 -2.75 14.21 19.10
C ALA A 243 -2.17 12.84 18.66
N PRO A 244 -0.98 12.81 18.06
CA PRO A 244 -0.44 11.60 17.40
C PRO A 244 -0.19 10.43 18.36
N ASN A 245 -0.10 10.66 19.67
CA ASN A 245 0.05 9.62 20.70
C ASN A 245 -1.29 9.03 21.21
N THR A 246 -2.42 9.49 20.67
CA THR A 246 -3.77 9.03 21.07
C THR A 246 -4.05 7.58 20.66
N PRO A 247 -3.66 7.08 19.48
CA PRO A 247 -3.67 5.64 19.14
C PRO A 247 -2.43 4.94 19.69
N SER A 248 -2.51 3.62 19.92
CA SER A 248 -1.39 2.83 20.47
C SER A 248 -0.21 2.79 19.52
N ARG A 249 -0.51 2.79 18.22
CA ARG A 249 0.42 2.68 17.10
C ARG A 249 -0.29 2.96 15.78
N TYR A 250 0.51 3.12 14.74
CA TYR A 250 0.08 3.23 13.35
C TYR A 250 0.55 2.01 12.58
N LEU A 251 -0.33 1.47 11.74
CA LEU A 251 -0.06 0.34 10.87
C LEU A 251 0.09 0.86 9.45
N HIS A 252 1.23 0.58 8.83
CA HIS A 252 1.51 0.92 7.44
C HIS A 252 1.27 -0.30 6.57
N PHE A 253 0.57 -0.16 5.45
CA PHE A 253 0.16 -1.27 4.58
C PHE A 253 0.92 -1.30 3.26
#